data_AF-A0A2A4VWX5-F1
#
_entry.id   AF-A0A2A4VWX5-F1
#
_cell.length_a   1.000
_cell.length_b   1.000
_cell.length_c   1.000
_cell.angle_alpha   90.00
_cell.angle_beta   90.00
_cell.angle_gamma   90.00
#
_symmetry.space_group_name_H-M   'P 1'
#
loop_
_entity.id
_entity.type
_entity.pdbx_description
1 polymer ?
#
loop_
_entity_poly.entity_id
_entity_poly.type
_entity_poly.pdbx_seq_one_letter_code
_entity_poly.pdbx_strand_id
1 'polypeptide(L)'
;MKIPLKAALLSALVFPGVGHFILKKYYAGAFLLISFSTVLYFFTHDVYSKVEQVVEKVKNGEVALDPQAISVALNNTHSDLSMQTLTIISYLILAIWLFAIVDSYRLANKLANEKIS
;
A
#
# COMPACT_ATOMS: atom_id res chain seq x y z
N MET A 1 -19.72 -12.88 -13.80
CA MET A 1 -18.33 -13.22 -13.41
C MET A 1 -18.33 -14.27 -12.32
N LYS A 2 -17.37 -15.20 -12.32
CA LYS A 2 -17.21 -16.18 -11.23
C LYS A 2 -16.86 -15.46 -9.91
N ILE A 3 -17.40 -15.93 -8.78
CA ILE A 3 -17.19 -15.32 -7.45
C ILE A 3 -15.69 -15.17 -7.12
N PRO A 4 -14.80 -16.15 -7.40
CA PRO A 4 -13.37 -16.01 -7.13
C PRO A 4 -12.71 -14.85 -7.85
N LEU A 5 -13.03 -14.67 -9.14
CA LEU A 5 -12.51 -13.55 -9.92
C LEU A 5 -13.05 -12.21 -9.39
N LYS A 6 -14.34 -12.16 -9.02
CA LYS A 6 -14.94 -10.96 -8.43
C LYS A 6 -14.25 -10.58 -7.10
N ALA A 7 -13.97 -11.55 -6.23
CA ALA A 7 -13.28 -11.32 -4.96
C ALA A 7 -11.86 -10.78 -5.18
N ALA A 8 -11.09 -11.41 -6.08
CA ALA A 8 -9.74 -10.98 -6.42
C ALA A 8 -9.70 -9.56 -6.98
N LEU A 9 -10.61 -9.23 -7.90
CA LEU A 9 -10.66 -7.88 -8.50
C LEU A 9 -11.06 -6.81 -7.50
N LEU A 10 -11.96 -7.11 -6.55
CA LEU A 10 -12.29 -6.17 -5.48
C LEU A 10 -11.05 -5.86 -4.62
N SER A 11 -10.29 -6.89 -4.24
CA SER A 11 -9.04 -6.71 -3.50
C SER A 11 -7.94 -6.01 -4.32
N ALA A 12 -7.93 -6.21 -5.63
CA ALA A 12 -6.91 -5.64 -6.53
C ALA A 12 -7.19 -4.19 -6.92
N LEU A 13 -8.46 -3.82 -7.15
CA LEU A 13 -8.82 -2.54 -7.77
C LEU A 13 -9.43 -1.53 -6.79
N VAL A 14 -10.04 -2.00 -5.69
CA VAL A 14 -10.69 -1.11 -4.72
C VAL A 14 -9.77 -0.88 -3.53
N PHE A 15 -9.50 -1.94 -2.77
CA PHE A 15 -8.60 -1.89 -1.63
C PHE A 15 -8.22 -3.31 -1.19
N PRO A 16 -6.99 -3.57 -0.72
CA PRO A 16 -6.59 -4.87 -0.21
C PRO A 16 -7.55 -5.38 0.87
N GLY A 17 -8.11 -6.57 0.65
CA GLY A 17 -9.01 -7.23 1.59
C GLY A 17 -10.51 -6.98 1.35
N VAL A 18 -10.88 -6.09 0.42
CA VAL A 18 -12.31 -5.83 0.10
C VAL A 18 -13.00 -7.08 -0.44
N GLY A 19 -12.26 -7.93 -1.16
CA GLY A 19 -12.76 -9.24 -1.62
C GLY A 19 -13.25 -10.15 -0.49
N HIS A 20 -12.72 -10.01 0.74
CA HIS A 20 -13.14 -10.83 1.88
C HIS A 20 -14.55 -10.47 2.39
N PHE A 21 -14.99 -9.22 2.20
CA PHE A 21 -16.32 -8.78 2.64
C PHE A 21 -17.43 -9.45 1.84
N ILE A 22 -17.26 -9.63 0.52
CA ILE A 22 -18.24 -10.34 -0.29
C ILE A 22 -18.30 -11.84 0.03
N LEU A 23 -17.25 -12.39 0.64
CA LEU A 23 -17.18 -13.78 1.12
C LEU A 23 -17.70 -13.93 2.55
N LYS A 24 -18.22 -12.86 3.17
CA LYS A 24 -18.62 -12.78 4.59
C LYS A 24 -17.48 -13.08 5.57
N LYS A 25 -16.23 -12.89 5.15
CA LYS A 25 -15.02 -13.11 5.96
C LYS A 25 -14.56 -11.78 6.54
N TYR A 26 -15.46 -11.14 7.28
CA TYR A 26 -15.32 -9.76 7.73
C TYR A 26 -14.10 -9.53 8.62
N TYR A 27 -13.79 -10.46 9.53
CA TYR A 27 -12.61 -10.33 10.40
C TYR A 27 -11.30 -10.28 9.60
N ALA A 28 -11.14 -11.16 8.60
CA ALA A 28 -9.96 -11.18 7.74
C ALA A 28 -9.88 -9.91 6.88
N GLY A 29 -11.02 -9.49 6.30
CA GLY A 29 -11.09 -8.25 5.52
C GLY A 29 -10.78 -7.00 6.34
N ALA A 30 -11.35 -6.89 7.54
CA ALA A 30 -11.11 -5.76 8.45
C ALA A 30 -9.66 -5.73 8.94
N PHE A 31 -9.08 -6.89 9.27
CA PHE A 31 -7.68 -6.97 9.66
C PHE A 31 -6.74 -6.49 8.54
N LEU A 32 -6.93 -6.96 7.31
CA LEU A 32 -6.15 -6.50 6.15
C LEU A 32 -6.34 -5.00 5.89
N LEU A 33 -7.59 -4.53 5.95
CA LEU A 33 -7.90 -3.13 5.72
C LEU A 33 -7.23 -2.21 6.76
N ILE A 34 -7.37 -2.52 8.05
CA ILE A 34 -6.81 -1.72 9.14
C ILE A 34 -5.28 -1.76 9.10
N SER A 35 -4.69 -2.96 9.01
CA SER A 35 -3.23 -3.10 8.98
C SER A 35 -2.59 -2.38 7.80
N PHE A 36 -3.13 -2.56 6.59
CA PHE A 36 -2.64 -1.87 5.40
C PHE A 36 -2.82 -0.35 5.51
N SER A 37 -3.99 0.12 5.98
CA SER A 37 -4.26 1.56 6.13
C SER A 37 -3.29 2.21 7.12
N THR A 38 -3.01 1.55 8.24
CA THR A 38 -2.07 2.06 9.25
C THR A 38 -0.67 2.21 8.67
N VAL A 39 -0.15 1.17 8.01
CA VAL A 39 1.19 1.22 7.39
C VAL A 39 1.24 2.30 6.29
N LEU A 40 0.21 2.37 5.45
CA LEU A 40 0.12 3.37 4.38
C LEU A 40 0.05 4.80 4.93
N TYR A 41 -0.67 5.02 6.03
CA TYR A 41 -0.78 6.32 6.68
C TYR A 41 0.59 6.82 7.16
N PHE A 42 1.31 6.02 7.94
CA PHE A 42 2.65 6.40 8.42
C PHE A 42 3.63 6.59 7.26
N PHE A 43 3.63 5.68 6.28
CA PHE A 43 4.45 5.81 5.09
C PHE A 43 4.21 7.14 4.35
N THR A 44 2.94 7.48 4.14
CA THR A 44 2.56 8.72 3.43
C THR A 44 2.94 9.95 4.25
N HIS A 45 2.78 9.91 5.57
CA HIS A 45 3.17 10.99 6.47
C HIS A 45 4.68 11.29 6.37
N ASP A 46 5.52 10.26 6.46
CA ASP A 46 6.98 10.40 6.32
C ASP A 46 7.39 10.92 4.93
N VAL A 47 6.79 10.36 3.87
CA VAL A 47 7.07 10.80 2.49
C VAL A 47 6.69 12.27 2.31
N TYR A 48 5.52 12.67 2.80
CA TYR A 48 5.05 14.05 2.71
C TYR A 48 5.98 15.01 3.45
N SER A 49 6.37 14.68 4.69
CA SER A 49 7.31 15.48 5.48
C SER A 49 8.65 15.69 4.76
N LYS A 50 9.21 14.65 4.13
CA LYS A 50 10.43 14.77 3.33
C LYS A 50 10.25 15.69 2.12
N VAL A 51 9.15 15.53 1.39
CA VAL A 51 8.86 16.33 0.19
C VAL A 51 8.70 17.80 0.58
N GLU A 52 7.97 18.09 1.65
CA GLU A 52 7.75 19.46 2.14
C GLU A 52 9.07 20.16 2.46
N GLN A 53 9.97 19.50 3.20
CA GLN A 53 11.31 20.05 3.50
C GLN A 53 12.12 20.37 2.24
N VAL A 54 12.08 19.50 1.23
CA VAL A 54 12.79 19.77 -0.04
C VAL A 54 12.13 20.90 -0.82
N VAL A 55 10.79 20.98 -0.82
CA VAL A 55 10.05 22.06 -1.46
C VAL A 55 10.39 23.42 -0.82
N GLU A 56 10.53 23.49 0.50
CA GLU A 56 10.98 24.71 1.19
C GLU A 56 12.39 25.11 0.76
N LYS A 57 13.33 24.17 0.70
CA LYS A 57 14.70 24.43 0.22
C LYS A 57 14.73 24.92 -1.22
N VAL A 58 13.88 24.39 -2.09
CA VAL A 58 13.75 24.88 -3.47
C VAL A 58 13.22 26.31 -3.49
N LYS A 59 12.19 26.61 -2.69
CA LYS A 59 11.62 27.98 -2.59
C LYS A 59 12.63 29.00 -2.09
N ASN A 60 13.49 28.62 -1.15
CA ASN A 60 14.54 29.48 -0.61
C ASN A 60 15.76 29.63 -1.54
N GLY A 61 15.80 28.91 -2.67
CA GLY A 61 16.95 28.90 -3.59
C GLY A 61 18.13 28.05 -3.10
N GLU A 62 17.95 27.23 -2.07
CA GLU A 62 18.99 26.32 -1.53
C GLU A 62 19.17 25.07 -2.41
N VAL A 63 18.09 24.65 -3.09
CA VAL A 63 18.09 23.50 -4.02
C VAL A 63 17.61 24.00 -5.38
N ALA A 64 18.38 23.70 -6.43
CA ALA A 64 18.01 24.02 -7.80
C ALA A 64 16.73 23.27 -8.21
N LEU A 65 15.88 23.93 -9.00
CA LEU A 65 14.66 23.32 -9.55
C LEU A 65 15.02 22.42 -10.74
N ASP A 66 15.79 21.37 -10.47
CA ASP A 66 16.12 20.33 -11.44
C ASP A 66 16.02 18.93 -10.79
N PRO A 67 15.72 17.89 -11.59
CA PRO A 67 15.49 16.54 -11.05
C PRO A 67 16.68 15.95 -10.30
N GLN A 68 17.92 16.28 -10.69
CA GLN A 68 19.12 15.72 -10.07
C GLN A 68 19.36 16.35 -8.69
N ALA A 69 19.29 17.67 -8.58
CA ALA A 69 19.42 18.38 -7.31
C ALA A 69 18.32 17.99 -6.32
N ILE A 70 17.07 17.87 -6.78
CA ILE A 70 15.93 17.44 -5.95
C ILE A 70 16.14 16.02 -5.43
N SER A 71 16.60 15.09 -6.28
CA SER A 71 16.87 13.70 -5.88
C SER A 71 17.96 13.62 -4.80
N VAL A 72 19.05 14.37 -4.98
CA VAL A 72 20.12 14.46 -3.97
C VAL A 72 19.59 15.06 -2.67
N ALA A 73 18.81 16.14 -2.74
CA ALA A 73 18.22 16.78 -1.57
C ALA A 73 17.27 15.84 -0.80
N LEU A 74 16.42 15.08 -1.51
CA LEU A 74 15.53 14.08 -0.92
C LEU A 74 16.30 12.97 -0.20
N ASN A 75 17.38 12.46 -0.80
CA ASN A 75 18.22 11.43 -0.18
C ASN A 75 18.98 11.93 1.06
N ASN A 76 19.33 13.22 1.09
CA ASN A 76 20.03 13.85 2.21
C ASN A 76 19.10 14.46 3.26
N THR A 77 17.78 14.43 3.04
CA THR A 77 16.81 14.99 3.99
C THR A 77 16.65 14.07 5.20
N HIS A 78 16.92 14.62 6.38
CA HIS A 78 16.67 13.95 7.65
C HIS A 78 15.17 13.90 7.94
N SER A 79 14.66 12.69 8.19
CA SER A 79 13.33 12.46 8.75
C SER A 79 13.38 11.17 9.57
N ASP A 80 12.27 10.81 10.22
CA ASP A 80 12.18 9.63 11.08
C ASP A 80 12.57 8.34 10.35
N LEU A 81 12.15 8.21 9.09
CA LEU A 81 12.54 7.08 8.22
C LEU A 81 13.58 7.45 7.16
N SER A 82 14.61 6.62 7.01
CA SER A 82 15.56 6.72 5.91
C SER A 82 14.91 6.39 4.57
N MET A 83 15.49 6.85 3.44
CA MET A 83 14.99 6.48 2.10
C MET A 83 15.05 4.97 1.84
N GLN A 84 16.06 4.29 2.39
CA GLN A 84 16.15 2.83 2.33
C GLN A 84 15.00 2.17 3.09
N THR A 85 14.66 2.67 4.28
CA THR A 85 13.54 2.18 5.09
C THR A 85 12.20 2.39 4.37
N LEU A 86 11.99 3.57 3.78
CA LEU A 86 10.80 3.85 2.95
C LEU A 86 10.69 2.90 1.76
N THR A 87 11.82 2.56 1.13
CA THR A 87 11.86 1.57 0.04
C THR A 87 11.46 0.18 0.52
N ILE A 88 11.92 -0.25 1.69
CA ILE A 88 11.52 -1.54 2.27
C ILE A 88 10.01 -1.54 2.60
N ILE A 89 9.50 -0.46 3.18
CA ILE A 89 8.09 -0.32 3.52
C ILE A 89 7.21 -0.33 2.26
N SER A 90 7.63 0.31 1.16
CA SER A 90 6.86 0.30 -0.09
C SER A 90 6.74 -1.11 -0.66
N TYR A 91 7.81 -1.92 -0.61
CA TYR A 91 7.74 -3.34 -0.97
C TYR A 91 6.84 -4.14 -0.03
N LEU A 92 6.85 -3.84 1.27
CA LEU A 92 5.96 -4.49 2.25
C LEU A 92 4.48 -4.18 1.96
N ILE A 93 4.15 -2.91 1.68
CA ILE A 93 2.80 -2.47 1.27
C ILE A 93 2.37 -3.24 0.02
N LEU A 94 3.21 -3.30 -1.00
CA LEU A 94 2.93 -4.08 -2.22
C LEU A 94 2.74 -5.57 -1.93
N ALA A 95 3.56 -6.16 -1.06
CA ALA A 95 3.45 -7.57 -0.69
C ALA A 95 2.13 -7.87 0.05
N ILE A 96 1.72 -7.03 1.00
CA ILE A 96 0.43 -7.15 1.70
C ILE A 96 -0.73 -7.03 0.70
N TRP A 97 -0.62 -6.13 -0.27
CA TRP A 97 -1.65 -5.95 -1.29
C TRP A 97 -1.80 -7.18 -2.18
N LEU A 98 -0.69 -7.70 -2.72
CA LEU A 98 -0.70 -8.93 -3.53
C LEU A 98 -1.19 -10.13 -2.72
N PHE A 99 -0.79 -10.24 -1.46
CA PHE A 99 -1.28 -11.27 -0.55
C PHE A 99 -2.81 -11.23 -0.42
N ALA A 100 -3.39 -10.05 -0.21
CA ALA A 100 -4.84 -9.90 -0.09
C ALA A 100 -5.60 -10.32 -1.38
N ILE A 101 -5.03 -10.06 -2.56
CA ILE A 101 -5.59 -10.50 -3.85
C ILE A 101 -5.59 -12.03 -3.92
N VAL A 102 -4.44 -12.65 -3.70
CA VAL A 102 -4.28 -14.11 -3.77
C VAL A 102 -5.14 -14.82 -2.73
N ASP A 103 -5.16 -14.31 -1.50
CA ASP A 103 -5.94 -14.91 -0.41
C ASP A 103 -7.45 -14.84 -0.66
N SER A 104 -7.95 -13.68 -1.09
CA SER A 104 -9.39 -13.53 -1.43
C SER A 104 -9.81 -14.44 -2.59
N TYR A 105 -8.95 -14.65 -3.58
CA TYR A 105 -9.18 -15.60 -4.67
C TYR A 105 -9.22 -17.05 -4.16
N ARG A 106 -8.21 -17.48 -3.40
CA ARG A 106 -8.10 -18.84 -2.85
C ARG A 106 -9.28 -19.17 -1.96
N LEU A 107 -9.68 -18.24 -1.09
CA LEU A 107 -10.79 -18.41 -0.17
C LEU A 107 -12.13 -18.51 -0.91
N ALA A 108 -12.36 -17.67 -1.91
CA ALA A 108 -13.54 -17.74 -2.75
C ALA A 108 -13.61 -19.06 -3.55
N ASN A 109 -12.48 -19.54 -4.07
CA ASN A 109 -12.42 -20.79 -4.82
C ASN A 109 -12.74 -22.00 -3.93
N LYS A 110 -12.21 -22.02 -2.70
CA LYS A 110 -12.54 -23.05 -1.71
C LYS A 110 -14.04 -23.09 -1.40
N LEU A 111 -14.63 -21.93 -1.11
CA LEU A 111 -16.07 -21.81 -0.82
C LEU A 111 -16.97 -22.18 -2.02
N ALA A 112 -16.48 -21.97 -3.24
CA ALA A 112 -17.21 -22.37 -4.45
C ALA A 112 -17.23 -23.90 -4.61
N ASN A 113 -16.12 -24.58 -4.29
CA ASN A 113 -16.03 -26.04 -4.39
C ASN A 113 -16.82 -26.75 -3.29
N GLU A 114 -16.82 -26.23 -2.06
CA GLU A 114 -17.60 -26.78 -0.93
C GLU A 114 -19.12 -26.73 -1.13
N LYS A 115 -19.63 -25.82 -1.99
CA LYS A 115 -21.07 -25.77 -2.33
C LYS A 115 -21.50 -26.80 -3.36
N ILE A 116 -20.55 -27.46 -4.03
CA ILE A 116 -20.80 -28.39 -5.13
C ILE A 116 -20.70 -29.86 -4.65
N SER A 117 -20.01 -30.11 -3.53
CA SER A 117 -19.95 -31.40 -2.82
C SER A 117 -21.14 -31.63 -1.90
#